data_AF-A0A8C7ULU9-F1
#
_entry.id   AF-A0A8C7ULU9-F1
#
_cell.length_a   1.000
_cell.length_b   1.000
_cell.length_c   1.000
_cell.angle_alpha   90.00
_cell.angle_beta   90.00
_cell.angle_gamma   90.00
#
_symmetry.space_group_name_H-M   'P 1'
#
loop_
_entity.id
_entity.type
_entity.pdbx_description
1 polymer ?
#
loop_
_entity_poly.entity_id
_entity_poly.type
_entity_poly.pdbx_seq_one_letter_code
_entity_poly.pdbx_strand_id
1 'polypeptide(L)'
;MATIGDFDPLNSTVPATKIELTVSCRNLLDMDTFSKSDPVVVLYVQGIGTKEWREFGRTEVIDNTLNPDFVRKFVLDFFFEEKQNLRFDVYNVDTRSSNISKHQDFLGQMFCTLGEIIGSTGSRLERTLSGIPGKKCGNIIFTAEELSNCRDIATMQLCANKLDKKDFFGKSDPFLVFYRSNEDGTFTICHKTEVIKNTLNPVWQPFTIPVRALCNGDYDRTVKVDVYDWDRNGSHDFIGEFTTSYREFSRGQSQFNVYEVLNHKKKGKKKKYVNSGTVTLLSFKVESEYTFVDFIRGGTQLNFTVAIDFTASNGNPSQPTSLHYMSPYQMNAYAMALKAVGEIIQDYDSDKMFPAYGFGAKLPPDGKISHVFPLNSNSENPNCVGIEGVLEAYFQSLRTVQLYGPTNFAPVINQVARCAEDVTDGSQYFVLLMITDGVISDMVQTKEAVVNAAALPMSIIIVGVGPAEFDAMEELDGDEVRVSSKGRIAERDIVQFVPFRDYIDRQGNQVLSMARLAKDVLAEIPEQLLGFMKTRDIEPQPALPTSSTTTTAPLGLNNLCI
;
A
#
# COMPACT_ATOMS: atom_id res chain seq x y z
N MET A 1 -14.40 -38.94 11.23
CA MET A 1 -12.97 -38.64 11.40
C MET A 1 -12.63 -37.61 10.35
N ALA A 2 -12.62 -36.34 10.75
CA ALA A 2 -12.28 -35.22 9.90
C ALA A 2 -10.76 -35.07 9.88
N THR A 3 -10.18 -35.13 8.69
CA THR A 3 -8.79 -34.79 8.42
C THR A 3 -8.64 -33.27 8.50
N ILE A 4 -7.67 -32.85 9.33
CA ILE A 4 -7.22 -31.47 9.51
C ILE A 4 -6.71 -30.98 8.16
N GLY A 5 -7.37 -29.98 7.59
CA GLY A 5 -6.96 -29.34 6.35
C GLY A 5 -5.64 -28.61 6.55
N ASP A 6 -4.75 -28.79 5.58
CA ASP A 6 -3.47 -28.12 5.48
C ASP A 6 -3.63 -26.59 5.53
N PHE A 7 -2.84 -25.97 6.39
CA PHE A 7 -2.70 -24.53 6.53
C PHE A 7 -1.73 -24.06 5.44
N ASP A 8 -2.24 -23.36 4.42
CA ASP A 8 -1.42 -22.77 3.35
C ASP A 8 -1.00 -21.34 3.77
N PRO A 9 0.30 -21.05 4.02
CA PRO A 9 0.74 -19.76 4.58
C PRO A 9 0.84 -18.60 3.58
N LEU A 10 0.45 -18.79 2.31
CA LEU A 10 0.74 -17.84 1.23
C LEU A 10 -0.45 -16.97 0.77
N ASN A 11 -1.59 -16.94 1.48
CA ASN A 11 -2.76 -16.19 1.00
C ASN A 11 -3.64 -15.48 2.04
N SER A 12 -3.05 -15.02 3.14
CA SER A 12 -3.67 -13.97 3.95
C SER A 12 -2.95 -12.67 3.66
N THR A 13 -3.55 -11.77 2.87
CA THR A 13 -3.09 -10.37 2.79
C THR A 13 -3.12 -9.81 4.21
N VAL A 14 -1.95 -9.78 4.86
CA VAL A 14 -1.78 -9.15 6.17
C VAL A 14 -2.09 -7.67 5.94
N PRO A 15 -2.96 -7.03 6.73
CA PRO A 15 -3.21 -5.60 6.57
C PRO A 15 -1.90 -4.85 6.53
N ALA A 16 -1.76 -3.92 5.58
CA ALA A 16 -0.54 -3.13 5.41
C ALA A 16 -0.17 -2.45 6.73
N THR A 17 -1.17 -2.00 7.49
CA THR A 17 -1.01 -1.52 8.86
C THR A 17 -2.35 -1.44 9.62
N LYS A 18 -2.32 -1.07 10.90
CA LYS A 18 -3.50 -0.70 11.69
C LYS A 18 -3.54 0.81 11.87
N ILE A 19 -4.73 1.39 11.74
CA ILE A 19 -4.97 2.83 11.89
C ILE A 19 -5.83 3.05 13.12
N GLU A 20 -5.35 3.91 13.99
CA GLU A 20 -6.09 4.45 15.12
C GLU A 20 -6.74 5.77 14.73
N LEU A 21 -8.06 5.81 14.81
CA LEU A 21 -8.89 6.95 14.45
C LEU A 21 -9.40 7.64 15.71
N THR A 22 -8.98 8.89 15.88
CA THR A 22 -9.49 9.80 16.90
C THR A 22 -10.62 10.64 16.31
N VAL A 23 -11.69 10.83 17.09
CA VAL A 23 -12.89 11.55 16.64
C VAL A 23 -13.20 12.69 17.61
N SER A 24 -13.59 13.84 17.06
CA SER A 24 -14.19 14.93 17.81
C SER A 24 -15.30 15.60 17.00
N CYS A 25 -16.19 16.34 17.67
CA CYS A 25 -17.22 17.12 16.98
C CYS A 25 -17.23 18.56 17.46
N ARG A 26 -17.74 19.47 16.62
CA ARG A 26 -17.87 20.90 16.92
C ARG A 26 -19.22 21.43 16.49
N ASN A 27 -19.79 22.32 17.29
CA ASN A 27 -21.05 23.01 17.02
C ASN A 27 -22.21 22.04 16.69
N LEU A 28 -22.30 20.92 17.43
CA LEU A 28 -23.40 19.97 17.26
C LEU A 28 -24.76 20.65 17.45
N LEU A 29 -25.78 20.08 16.79
CA LEU A 29 -27.16 20.53 16.94
C LEU A 29 -27.61 20.38 18.40
N ASP A 30 -28.07 21.47 19.00
CA ASP A 30 -28.68 21.43 20.33
C ASP A 30 -30.13 20.96 20.21
N MET A 31 -30.43 19.79 20.77
CA MET A 31 -31.76 19.19 20.75
C MET A 31 -32.52 19.38 22.07
N ASP A 32 -31.85 19.88 23.11
CA ASP A 32 -32.38 19.93 24.47
C ASP A 32 -32.85 21.34 24.85
N THR A 33 -33.97 21.43 25.58
CA THR A 33 -34.61 22.73 25.89
C THR A 33 -34.02 23.40 27.13
N PHE A 34 -33.36 22.62 28.00
CA PHE A 34 -32.86 23.07 29.31
C PHE A 34 -31.41 22.61 29.61
N SER A 35 -30.79 21.85 28.72
CA SER A 35 -29.40 21.38 28.78
C SER A 35 -28.81 21.39 27.37
N LYS A 36 -27.51 21.07 27.22
CA LYS A 36 -26.94 20.72 25.92
C LYS A 36 -27.01 19.20 25.74
N SER A 37 -26.78 18.75 24.51
CA SER A 37 -26.71 17.34 24.17
C SER A 37 -25.56 16.58 24.86
N ASP A 38 -25.77 15.28 25.01
CA ASP A 38 -24.87 14.24 25.52
C ASP A 38 -24.40 13.35 24.35
N PRO A 39 -23.47 13.84 23.49
CA PRO A 39 -23.14 13.17 22.23
C PRO A 39 -22.41 11.83 22.38
N VAL A 40 -22.71 10.92 21.46
CA VAL A 40 -21.98 9.67 21.18
C VAL A 40 -21.82 9.49 19.67
N VAL A 41 -20.68 8.94 19.23
CA VAL A 41 -20.43 8.60 17.83
C VAL A 41 -20.46 7.08 17.66
N VAL A 42 -21.22 6.61 16.67
CA VAL A 42 -21.30 5.21 16.26
C VAL A 42 -20.67 5.05 14.89
N LEU A 43 -19.63 4.22 14.81
CA LEU A 43 -18.97 3.86 13.56
C LEU A 43 -19.62 2.61 12.97
N TYR A 44 -19.96 2.69 11.69
CA TYR A 44 -20.35 1.56 10.86
C TYR A 44 -19.35 1.36 9.72
N VAL A 45 -19.02 0.11 9.44
CA VAL A 45 -18.21 -0.32 8.30
C VAL A 45 -19.10 -1.03 7.28
N GLN A 46 -18.81 -0.86 5.99
CA GLN A 46 -19.50 -1.57 4.93
C GLN A 46 -18.73 -2.83 4.53
N GLY A 47 -19.43 -3.97 4.38
CA GLY A 47 -18.80 -5.21 3.94
C GLY A 47 -18.37 -5.17 2.47
N ILE A 48 -17.26 -5.85 2.14
CA ILE A 48 -16.78 -5.95 0.75
C ILE A 48 -17.83 -6.68 -0.10
N GLY A 49 -18.31 -6.03 -1.15
CA GLY A 49 -19.30 -6.59 -2.08
C GLY A 49 -20.74 -6.66 -1.55
N THR A 50 -20.99 -6.30 -0.29
CA THR A 50 -22.34 -6.15 0.25
C THR A 50 -22.62 -4.67 0.50
N LYS A 51 -23.83 -4.20 0.19
CA LYS A 51 -24.22 -2.82 0.54
C LYS A 51 -24.61 -2.68 2.02
N GLU A 52 -24.33 -3.69 2.83
CA GLU A 52 -24.75 -3.78 4.23
C GLU A 52 -23.77 -3.06 5.15
N TRP A 53 -24.32 -2.22 6.02
CA TRP A 53 -23.58 -1.54 7.07
C TRP A 53 -23.63 -2.35 8.36
N ARG A 54 -22.48 -2.54 8.99
CA ARG A 54 -22.34 -3.22 10.29
C ARG A 54 -21.75 -2.28 11.30
N GLU A 55 -22.32 -2.25 12.50
CA GLU A 55 -21.76 -1.46 13.59
C GLU A 55 -20.38 -2.03 13.94
N PHE A 56 -19.37 -1.17 13.88
CA PHE A 56 -18.00 -1.50 14.26
C PHE A 56 -17.78 -1.23 15.75
N GLY A 57 -18.28 -0.10 16.25
CA GLY A 57 -18.18 0.28 17.64
C GLY A 57 -18.75 1.67 17.91
N ARG A 58 -18.68 2.07 19.18
CA ARG A 58 -19.17 3.37 19.68
C ARG A 58 -18.11 4.04 20.55
N THR A 59 -18.06 5.37 20.54
CA THR A 59 -17.33 6.14 21.55
C THR A 59 -18.02 6.05 22.91
N GLU A 60 -17.40 6.62 23.94
CA GLU A 60 -18.11 7.00 25.16
C GLU A 60 -19.10 8.15 24.89
N VAL A 61 -20.02 8.35 25.84
CA VAL A 61 -20.93 9.51 25.89
C VAL A 61 -20.21 10.63 26.63
N ILE A 62 -20.31 11.86 26.14
CA ILE A 62 -19.78 13.04 26.83
C ILE A 62 -20.93 13.96 27.22
N ASP A 63 -21.12 14.18 28.52
CA ASP A 63 -22.27 14.91 29.03
C ASP A 63 -22.20 16.42 28.71
N ASN A 64 -23.35 16.98 28.32
CA ASN A 64 -23.68 18.40 28.27
C ASN A 64 -22.69 19.24 27.43
N THR A 65 -22.40 18.79 26.21
CA THR A 65 -21.49 19.48 25.28
C THR A 65 -21.92 19.40 23.82
N LEU A 66 -21.72 20.51 23.10
CA LEU A 66 -21.86 20.55 21.63
C LEU A 66 -20.50 20.42 20.92
N ASN A 67 -19.41 20.28 21.68
CA ASN A 67 -18.04 20.23 21.19
C ASN A 67 -17.27 19.07 21.85
N PRO A 68 -17.72 17.82 21.71
CA PRO A 68 -17.07 16.67 22.35
C PRO A 68 -15.70 16.37 21.73
N ASP A 69 -14.74 16.00 22.58
CA ASP A 69 -13.48 15.38 22.21
C ASP A 69 -13.44 13.98 22.83
N PHE A 70 -13.55 12.94 22.00
CA PHE A 70 -13.68 11.57 22.47
C PHE A 70 -12.31 10.94 22.75
N VAL A 71 -12.21 10.27 23.90
CA VAL A 71 -11.04 9.52 24.34
C VAL A 71 -11.00 8.15 23.67
N ARG A 72 -12.14 7.48 23.49
CA ARG A 72 -12.16 6.17 22.84
C ARG A 72 -11.88 6.31 21.34
N LYS A 73 -10.85 5.62 20.91
CA LYS A 73 -10.39 5.58 19.52
C LYS A 73 -10.90 4.33 18.81
N PHE A 74 -11.07 4.40 17.49
CA PHE A 74 -11.39 3.23 16.66
C PHE A 74 -10.11 2.68 16.04
N VAL A 75 -9.86 1.38 16.17
CA VAL A 75 -8.67 0.74 15.58
C VAL A 75 -9.10 -0.11 14.40
N LEU A 76 -8.74 0.30 13.19
CA LEU A 76 -9.13 -0.32 11.92
C LEU A 76 -7.91 -0.95 11.25
N ASP A 77 -8.12 -2.07 10.56
CA ASP A 77 -7.14 -2.60 9.62
C ASP A 77 -7.16 -1.76 8.34
N PHE A 78 -6.00 -1.39 7.80
CA PHE A 78 -5.88 -0.60 6.57
C PHE A 78 -5.34 -1.44 5.41
N PHE A 79 -6.03 -1.37 4.28
CA PHE A 79 -5.71 -2.01 3.02
C PHE A 79 -5.73 -0.93 1.94
N PHE A 80 -4.59 -0.66 1.32
CA PHE A 80 -4.47 0.41 0.31
C PHE A 80 -5.34 0.11 -0.91
N GLU A 81 -5.38 -1.16 -1.27
CA GLU A 81 -6.03 -1.74 -2.44
C GLU A 81 -7.55 -1.93 -2.27
N GLU A 82 -8.13 -1.52 -1.14
CA GLU A 82 -9.55 -1.67 -0.85
C GLU A 82 -10.25 -0.32 -0.59
N LYS A 83 -11.47 -0.18 -1.14
CA LYS A 83 -12.36 0.93 -0.81
C LYS A 83 -13.07 0.68 0.53
N GLN A 84 -12.44 1.09 1.62
CA GLN A 84 -12.95 0.87 2.97
C GLN A 84 -13.97 1.96 3.38
N ASN A 85 -15.24 1.78 3.03
CA ASN A 85 -16.31 2.73 3.33
C ASN A 85 -16.68 2.76 4.82
N LEU A 86 -16.73 3.97 5.37
CA LEU A 86 -17.06 4.27 6.76
C LEU A 86 -18.31 5.16 6.81
N ARG A 87 -19.16 4.92 7.82
CA ARG A 87 -20.29 5.80 8.15
C ARG A 87 -20.26 6.10 9.64
N PHE A 88 -20.32 7.37 9.97
CA PHE A 88 -20.35 7.86 11.35
C PHE A 88 -21.72 8.46 11.61
N ASP A 89 -22.45 7.89 12.56
CA ASP A 89 -23.72 8.43 13.03
C ASP A 89 -23.50 9.04 14.43
N VAL A 90 -23.95 10.28 14.62
CA VAL A 90 -23.86 11.00 15.89
C VAL A 90 -25.24 11.04 16.53
N TYR A 91 -25.31 10.65 17.80
CA TYR A 91 -26.55 10.63 18.58
C TYR A 91 -26.40 11.41 19.88
N ASN A 92 -27.52 11.95 20.37
CA ASN A 92 -27.71 12.50 21.71
C ASN A 92 -28.22 11.39 22.63
N VAL A 93 -27.54 11.07 23.73
CA VAL A 93 -28.03 10.05 24.66
C VAL A 93 -28.82 10.71 25.79
N ASP A 94 -30.15 10.66 25.73
CA ASP A 94 -30.98 11.16 26.84
C ASP A 94 -30.73 10.31 28.11
N THR A 95 -30.25 10.96 29.18
CA THR A 95 -30.06 10.38 30.53
C THR A 95 -31.29 9.62 31.06
N ARG A 96 -32.50 9.84 30.51
CA ARG A 96 -33.74 9.15 30.91
C ARG A 96 -33.97 7.79 30.23
N SER A 97 -33.22 7.44 29.18
CA SER A 97 -33.39 6.14 28.51
C SER A 97 -32.04 5.52 28.13
N SER A 98 -31.81 4.27 28.52
CA SER A 98 -30.60 3.52 28.19
C SER A 98 -30.56 2.99 26.74
N ASN A 99 -31.56 3.33 25.93
CA ASN A 99 -31.71 2.86 24.55
C ASN A 99 -31.66 4.05 23.60
N ILE A 100 -30.62 4.11 22.76
CA ILE A 100 -30.54 5.08 21.66
C ILE A 100 -31.70 4.82 20.70
N SER A 101 -32.66 5.74 20.63
CA SER A 101 -33.75 5.68 19.68
C SER A 101 -33.28 6.34 18.37
N LYS A 102 -33.15 5.55 17.29
CA LYS A 102 -32.51 5.99 16.03
C LYS A 102 -33.09 7.27 15.38
N HIS A 103 -34.27 7.71 15.78
CA HIS A 103 -34.98 8.82 15.13
C HIS A 103 -35.13 10.10 15.98
N GLN A 104 -35.25 10.01 17.31
CA GLN A 104 -35.40 11.22 18.15
C GLN A 104 -34.04 11.78 18.59
N ASP A 105 -33.06 10.89 18.73
CA ASP A 105 -31.75 11.18 19.31
C ASP A 105 -30.69 11.50 18.24
N PHE A 106 -31.05 11.55 16.97
CA PHE A 106 -30.08 11.69 15.88
C PHE A 106 -29.61 13.14 15.72
N LEU A 107 -28.30 13.37 15.76
CA LEU A 107 -27.67 14.69 15.60
C LEU A 107 -27.13 14.91 14.19
N GLY A 108 -26.72 13.83 13.51
CA GLY A 108 -26.29 13.86 12.12
C GLY A 108 -25.43 12.66 11.73
N GLN A 109 -25.12 12.53 10.44
CA GLN A 109 -24.27 11.48 9.89
C GLN A 109 -23.25 12.02 8.89
N MET A 110 -22.19 11.24 8.70
CA MET A 110 -21.15 11.46 7.71
C MET A 110 -20.72 10.13 7.06
N PHE A 111 -20.36 10.17 5.78
CA PHE A 111 -19.84 9.03 5.03
C PHE A 111 -18.50 9.40 4.40
N CYS A 112 -17.47 8.59 4.58
CA CYS A 112 -16.17 8.76 3.94
C CYS A 112 -15.51 7.38 3.73
N THR A 113 -14.33 7.33 3.13
CA THR A 113 -13.47 6.14 3.14
C THR A 113 -12.37 6.30 4.19
N LEU A 114 -11.79 5.18 4.65
CA LEU A 114 -10.58 5.24 5.48
C LEU A 114 -9.41 5.89 4.73
N GLY A 115 -9.29 5.61 3.43
CA GLY A 115 -8.31 6.24 2.53
C GLY A 115 -8.43 7.76 2.49
N GLU A 116 -9.65 8.32 2.40
CA GLU A 116 -9.88 9.78 2.38
C GLU A 116 -9.36 10.45 3.66
N ILE A 117 -9.51 9.81 4.83
CA ILE A 117 -8.99 10.36 6.10
C ILE A 117 -7.46 10.36 6.09
N ILE A 118 -6.84 9.27 5.63
CA ILE A 118 -5.37 9.11 5.61
C ILE A 118 -4.71 10.03 4.59
N GLY A 119 -5.28 10.12 3.39
CA GLY A 119 -4.80 10.96 2.29
C GLY A 119 -5.08 12.46 2.48
N SER A 120 -5.93 12.83 3.43
CA SER A 120 -6.10 14.25 3.80
C SER A 120 -4.84 14.81 4.43
N THR A 121 -4.56 16.10 4.21
CA THR A 121 -3.39 16.78 4.76
C THR A 121 -3.28 16.61 6.28
N GLY A 122 -2.15 16.09 6.75
CA GLY A 122 -1.92 15.79 8.18
C GLY A 122 -2.77 14.64 8.73
N SER A 123 -3.37 13.82 7.86
CA SER A 123 -4.36 12.78 8.20
C SER A 123 -5.53 13.29 9.01
N ARG A 124 -5.91 14.54 8.77
CA ARG A 124 -7.00 15.21 9.46
C ARG A 124 -8.12 15.55 8.49
N LEU A 125 -9.30 15.00 8.74
CA LEU A 125 -10.49 15.23 7.93
C LEU A 125 -11.54 15.98 8.76
N GLU A 126 -11.99 17.14 8.29
CA GLU A 126 -13.13 17.87 8.88
C GLU A 126 -14.27 17.98 7.87
N ARG A 127 -15.47 17.59 8.31
CA ARG A 127 -16.66 17.51 7.45
C ARG A 127 -17.91 17.92 8.22
N THR A 128 -18.83 18.56 7.52
CA THR A 128 -20.13 18.94 8.09
C THR A 128 -21.04 17.72 8.16
N LEU A 129 -21.68 17.53 9.31
CA LEU A 129 -22.68 16.49 9.51
C LEU A 129 -23.95 16.78 8.71
N SER A 130 -24.57 15.71 8.21
CA SER A 130 -25.78 15.77 7.38
C SER A 130 -26.88 14.84 7.92
N GLY A 131 -27.98 14.70 7.20
CA GLY A 131 -29.04 13.73 7.53
C GLY A 131 -30.28 14.31 8.22
N ILE A 132 -30.26 15.59 8.60
CA ILE A 132 -31.46 16.31 9.09
C ILE A 132 -31.79 17.46 8.13
N PRO A 133 -32.87 17.36 7.34
CA PRO A 133 -33.22 18.38 6.36
C PRO A 133 -33.39 19.77 6.98
N GLY A 134 -32.73 20.77 6.40
CA GLY A 134 -32.87 22.18 6.79
C GLY A 134 -32.18 22.57 8.10
N LYS A 135 -31.45 21.67 8.77
CA LYS A 135 -30.70 21.98 10.00
C LYS A 135 -29.19 21.94 9.76
N LYS A 136 -28.45 22.77 10.50
CA LYS A 136 -26.98 22.66 10.62
C LYS A 136 -26.67 21.70 11.76
N CYS A 137 -26.09 20.55 11.43
CA CYS A 137 -25.82 19.45 12.37
C CYS A 137 -24.47 19.56 13.10
N GLY A 138 -23.67 20.58 12.79
CA GLY A 138 -22.29 20.72 13.26
C GLY A 138 -21.27 20.03 12.36
N ASN A 139 -20.03 19.98 12.83
CA ASN A 139 -18.91 19.34 12.13
C ASN A 139 -18.40 18.14 12.93
N ILE A 140 -17.93 17.13 12.22
CA ILE A 140 -17.15 16.02 12.76
C ILE A 140 -15.70 16.14 12.24
N ILE A 141 -14.76 15.88 13.12
CA ILE A 141 -13.32 16.00 12.88
C ILE A 141 -12.69 14.65 13.20
N PHE A 142 -11.82 14.21 12.31
CA PHE A 142 -11.06 12.97 12.41
C PHE A 142 -9.58 13.26 12.39
N THR A 143 -8.82 12.53 13.19
CA THR A 143 -7.36 12.44 13.08
C THR A 143 -6.98 10.97 13.05
N ALA A 144 -6.28 10.54 12.00
CA ALA A 144 -5.78 9.19 11.87
C ALA A 144 -4.28 9.11 12.22
N GLU A 145 -3.93 8.13 13.05
CA GLU A 145 -2.57 7.79 13.41
C GLU A 145 -2.34 6.32 13.12
N GLU A 146 -1.19 6.00 12.55
CA GLU A 146 -0.83 4.61 12.34
C GLU A 146 -0.33 3.97 13.64
N LEU A 147 -0.89 2.82 14.01
CA LEU A 147 -0.44 2.05 15.16
C LEU A 147 0.88 1.36 14.82
N SER A 148 1.96 2.01 15.23
CA SER A 148 3.32 1.55 15.06
C SER A 148 3.61 0.34 15.96
N ASN A 149 3.36 -0.85 15.43
CA ASN A 149 3.88 -2.08 16.00
C ASN A 149 5.41 -2.16 15.77
N CYS A 150 6.24 -1.42 16.53
CA CYS A 150 7.72 -1.40 16.46
C CYS A 150 8.27 -1.63 15.03
N ARG A 151 8.29 -0.56 14.23
CA ARG A 151 8.74 -0.52 12.82
C ARG A 151 10.24 -0.68 12.64
N ASP A 152 10.96 -0.88 13.74
CA ASP A 152 12.40 -0.99 13.68
C ASP A 152 12.79 -2.31 13.04
N ILE A 153 13.68 -2.22 12.07
CA ILE A 153 14.35 -3.34 11.45
C ILE A 153 15.82 -3.33 11.89
N ALA A 154 16.33 -4.51 12.19
CA ALA A 154 17.74 -4.70 12.52
C ALA A 154 18.46 -5.25 11.29
N THR A 155 19.27 -4.42 10.64
CA THR A 155 20.17 -4.82 9.56
C THR A 155 21.50 -5.24 10.17
N MET A 156 21.90 -6.49 9.94
CA MET A 156 23.11 -7.04 10.52
C MET A 156 23.91 -7.89 9.53
N GLN A 157 25.22 -7.91 9.73
CA GLN A 157 26.13 -8.79 9.00
C GLN A 157 26.92 -9.61 10.01
N LEU A 158 27.07 -10.91 9.75
CA LEU A 158 27.85 -11.80 10.58
C LEU A 158 28.91 -12.54 9.76
N CYS A 159 29.97 -12.95 10.44
CA CYS A 159 30.89 -13.96 9.93
C CYS A 159 31.11 -15.05 10.98
N ALA A 160 31.59 -16.21 10.54
CA ALA A 160 32.10 -17.22 11.45
C ALA A 160 33.56 -17.52 11.17
N ASN A 161 34.21 -18.13 12.15
CA ASN A 161 35.62 -18.50 12.10
C ASN A 161 35.83 -19.88 12.71
N LYS A 162 36.61 -20.71 12.02
CA LYS A 162 37.02 -22.06 12.44
C LYS A 162 35.83 -22.94 12.83
N LEU A 163 34.75 -22.91 12.04
CA LEU A 163 33.63 -23.83 12.21
C LEU A 163 34.09 -25.29 12.11
N ASP A 164 33.39 -26.19 12.78
CA ASP A 164 33.63 -27.63 12.64
C ASP A 164 33.31 -28.08 11.20
N LYS A 165 34.26 -28.83 10.62
CA LYS A 165 34.02 -29.60 9.40
C LYS A 165 33.04 -30.74 9.66
N LYS A 166 31.99 -30.87 8.85
CA LYS A 166 31.04 -32.01 8.92
C LYS A 166 31.11 -32.89 7.67
N ASP A 167 31.32 -32.30 6.51
CA ASP A 167 31.50 -33.04 5.26
C ASP A 167 32.74 -33.96 5.19
N PHE A 168 32.57 -35.10 4.52
CA PHE A 168 33.66 -36.05 4.25
C PHE A 168 34.59 -35.54 3.13
N PHE A 169 34.03 -35.06 2.02
CA PHE A 169 34.75 -34.52 0.86
C PHE A 169 34.43 -33.03 0.63
N GLY A 170 35.22 -32.14 1.24
CA GLY A 170 34.96 -30.70 1.23
C GLY A 170 35.09 -30.12 2.63
N LYS A 171 34.88 -28.82 2.81
CA LYS A 171 34.55 -28.20 4.10
C LYS A 171 33.03 -28.09 4.17
N SER A 172 32.50 -27.75 5.34
CA SER A 172 31.08 -27.49 5.52
C SER A 172 30.56 -26.37 4.59
N ASP A 173 29.28 -26.40 4.33
CA ASP A 173 28.41 -25.43 3.66
C ASP A 173 27.53 -24.68 4.71
N PRO A 174 28.11 -23.80 5.57
CA PRO A 174 27.41 -23.27 6.72
C PRO A 174 26.31 -22.25 6.42
N PHE A 175 25.24 -22.30 7.23
CA PHE A 175 24.19 -21.27 7.33
C PHE A 175 23.69 -21.10 8.76
N LEU A 176 23.04 -19.97 9.05
CA LEU A 176 22.49 -19.63 10.37
C LEU A 176 20.97 -19.71 10.38
N VAL A 177 20.40 -20.10 11.52
CA VAL A 177 18.96 -20.03 11.79
C VAL A 177 18.72 -19.29 13.10
N PHE A 178 17.97 -18.19 13.02
CA PHE A 178 17.64 -17.34 14.15
C PHE A 178 16.29 -17.75 14.73
N TYR A 179 16.22 -17.82 16.06
CA TYR A 179 15.02 -18.13 16.81
C TYR A 179 14.78 -17.14 17.93
N ARG A 180 13.52 -16.74 18.15
CA ARG A 180 13.07 -16.01 19.33
C ARG A 180 12.45 -16.97 20.33
N SER A 181 12.78 -16.83 21.61
CA SER A 181 12.09 -17.54 22.70
C SER A 181 10.66 -17.03 22.93
N ASN A 182 9.70 -17.93 23.05
CA ASN A 182 8.31 -17.64 23.40
C ASN A 182 8.10 -17.73 24.92
N GLU A 183 6.95 -17.23 25.40
CA GLU A 183 6.63 -17.21 26.84
C GLU A 183 6.44 -18.62 27.43
N ASP A 184 6.04 -19.57 26.59
CA ASP A 184 5.91 -20.99 26.93
C ASP A 184 7.25 -21.75 26.90
N GLY A 185 8.37 -21.06 26.65
CA GLY A 185 9.71 -21.64 26.55
C GLY A 185 10.01 -22.31 25.21
N THR A 186 9.08 -22.29 24.24
CA THR A 186 9.33 -22.75 22.87
C THR A 186 10.11 -21.70 22.06
N PHE A 187 10.51 -22.05 20.83
CA PHE A 187 11.25 -21.16 19.95
C PHE A 187 10.55 -21.02 18.59
N THR A 188 10.46 -19.80 18.08
CA THR A 188 9.93 -19.49 16.74
C THR A 188 11.07 -19.03 15.84
N ILE A 189 11.14 -19.54 14.60
CA ILE A 189 12.13 -19.09 13.61
C ILE A 189 11.82 -17.65 13.20
N CYS A 190 12.85 -16.80 13.21
CA CYS A 190 12.77 -15.41 12.79
C CYS A 190 13.43 -15.18 11.43
N HIS A 191 14.51 -15.91 11.12
CA HIS A 191 15.30 -15.70 9.90
C HIS A 191 16.22 -16.89 9.60
N LYS A 192 16.60 -17.05 8.33
CA LYS A 192 17.64 -17.99 7.85
C LYS A 192 18.53 -17.27 6.85
N THR A 193 19.86 -17.40 7.01
CA THR A 193 20.82 -16.82 6.05
C THR A 193 20.96 -17.69 4.81
N GLU A 194 21.66 -17.19 3.80
CA GLU A 194 22.13 -17.99 2.69
C GLU A 194 23.16 -19.06 3.12
N VAL A 195 23.31 -20.07 2.27
CA VAL A 195 24.30 -21.15 2.41
C VAL A 195 25.58 -20.74 1.71
N ILE A 196 26.72 -20.74 2.43
CA ILE A 196 28.03 -20.46 1.83
C ILE A 196 28.80 -21.76 1.68
N LYS A 197 29.05 -22.17 0.44
CA LYS A 197 29.63 -23.48 0.15
C LYS A 197 31.11 -23.59 0.50
N ASN A 198 31.51 -24.75 1.02
CA ASN A 198 32.87 -25.23 1.17
C ASN A 198 33.78 -24.27 1.94
N THR A 199 33.32 -23.82 3.11
CA THR A 199 34.08 -22.91 3.99
C THR A 199 33.85 -23.19 5.48
N LEU A 200 34.88 -22.97 6.28
CA LEU A 200 34.77 -22.96 7.75
C LEU A 200 34.80 -21.53 8.32
N ASN A 201 34.91 -20.54 7.44
CA ASN A 201 34.98 -19.12 7.79
C ASN A 201 34.02 -18.31 6.89
N PRO A 202 32.71 -18.60 6.94
CA PRO A 202 31.72 -17.88 6.13
C PRO A 202 31.65 -16.40 6.52
N VAL A 203 31.39 -15.55 5.53
CA VAL A 203 30.95 -14.17 5.72
C VAL A 203 29.62 -14.06 4.99
N TRP A 204 28.52 -14.00 5.74
CA TRP A 204 27.18 -13.89 5.16
C TRP A 204 26.94 -12.46 4.66
N GLN A 205 26.08 -12.33 3.66
CA GLN A 205 25.60 -11.04 3.18
C GLN A 205 24.85 -10.32 4.31
N PRO A 206 24.85 -8.97 4.34
CA PRO A 206 23.98 -8.24 5.25
C PRO A 206 22.51 -8.65 5.04
N PHE A 207 21.79 -8.86 6.14
CA PHE A 207 20.37 -9.22 6.12
C PHE A 207 19.62 -8.43 7.18
N THR A 208 18.30 -8.39 7.03
CA THR A 208 17.40 -7.59 7.88
C THR A 208 16.40 -8.49 8.59
N ILE A 209 16.16 -8.24 9.88
CA ILE A 209 15.11 -8.89 10.67
C ILE A 209 14.27 -7.82 11.38
N PRO A 210 12.93 -7.88 11.33
CA PRO A 210 12.09 -6.99 12.13
C PRO A 210 12.41 -7.14 13.63
N VAL A 211 12.60 -6.03 14.34
CA VAL A 211 12.94 -6.04 15.78
C VAL A 211 11.85 -6.77 16.57
N ARG A 212 10.58 -6.60 16.21
CA ARG A 212 9.47 -7.37 16.78
C ARG A 212 9.60 -8.88 16.56
N ALA A 213 10.08 -9.31 15.40
CA ALA A 213 10.31 -10.74 15.14
C ALA A 213 11.42 -11.29 16.05
N LEU A 214 12.48 -10.50 16.32
CA LEU A 214 13.57 -10.87 17.22
C LEU A 214 13.17 -10.91 18.69
N CYS A 215 12.39 -9.93 19.17
CA CYS A 215 12.26 -9.69 20.60
C CYS A 215 10.82 -9.45 21.09
N ASN A 216 9.88 -9.21 20.17
CA ASN A 216 8.47 -8.93 20.45
C ASN A 216 8.23 -7.90 21.57
N GLY A 217 9.00 -6.81 21.57
CA GLY A 217 8.93 -5.72 22.56
C GLY A 217 9.75 -5.93 23.83
N ASP A 218 10.28 -7.13 24.07
CA ASP A 218 11.20 -7.42 25.18
C ASP A 218 12.63 -7.52 24.65
N TYR A 219 13.40 -6.43 24.77
CA TYR A 219 14.76 -6.31 24.25
C TYR A 219 15.79 -7.25 24.91
N ASP A 220 15.45 -7.84 26.05
CA ASP A 220 16.28 -8.81 26.76
C ASP A 220 15.85 -10.26 26.47
N ARG A 221 14.79 -10.45 25.67
CA ARG A 221 14.32 -11.76 25.22
C ARG A 221 15.43 -12.54 24.53
N THR A 222 15.49 -13.83 24.83
CA THR A 222 16.53 -14.72 24.31
C THR A 222 16.34 -14.94 22.81
N VAL A 223 17.38 -14.62 22.05
CA VAL A 223 17.56 -15.00 20.66
C VAL A 223 18.55 -16.16 20.61
N LYS A 224 18.11 -17.31 20.10
CA LYS A 224 18.96 -18.49 19.87
C LYS A 224 19.36 -18.53 18.41
N VAL A 225 20.62 -18.78 18.14
CA VAL A 225 21.15 -18.89 16.78
C VAL A 225 21.81 -20.25 16.62
N ASP A 226 21.28 -21.04 15.70
CA ASP A 226 21.83 -22.34 15.35
C ASP A 226 22.70 -22.21 14.10
N VAL A 227 23.83 -22.91 14.11
CA VAL A 227 24.75 -23.05 12.99
C VAL A 227 24.63 -24.46 12.44
N TYR A 228 24.29 -24.58 11.17
CA TYR A 228 24.14 -25.85 10.47
C TYR A 228 25.12 -25.94 9.31
N ASP A 229 25.44 -27.18 8.93
CA ASP A 229 26.00 -27.53 7.64
C ASP A 229 24.86 -27.94 6.69
N TRP A 230 24.83 -27.38 5.48
CA TRP A 230 23.80 -27.72 4.50
C TRP A 230 24.10 -29.05 3.82
N ASP A 231 23.05 -29.85 3.64
CA ASP A 231 23.11 -31.19 3.07
C ASP A 231 22.03 -31.34 2.01
N ARG A 232 22.38 -31.93 0.86
CA ARG A 232 21.48 -32.04 -0.30
C ARG A 232 20.24 -32.89 -0.05
N ASN A 233 20.27 -33.78 0.94
CA ASN A 233 19.17 -34.67 1.32
C ASN A 233 18.20 -34.03 2.34
N GLY A 234 18.44 -32.78 2.77
CA GLY A 234 17.64 -32.05 3.76
C GLY A 234 17.95 -32.40 5.22
N SER A 235 18.85 -33.34 5.50
CA SER A 235 19.24 -33.73 6.87
C SER A 235 20.44 -32.91 7.36
N HIS A 236 20.29 -31.59 7.39
CA HIS A 236 21.37 -30.64 7.71
C HIS A 236 22.08 -30.96 9.04
N ASP A 237 23.42 -31.05 8.97
CA ASP A 237 24.27 -31.41 10.09
C ASP A 237 24.45 -30.25 11.09
N PHE A 238 24.01 -30.45 12.33
CA PHE A 238 24.15 -29.43 13.38
C PHE A 238 25.62 -29.21 13.79
N ILE A 239 26.12 -28.00 13.59
CA ILE A 239 27.47 -27.59 14.00
C ILE A 239 27.44 -27.20 15.48
N GLY A 240 26.60 -26.25 15.87
CA GLY A 240 26.41 -25.82 17.26
C GLY A 240 25.45 -24.62 17.36
N GLU A 241 25.26 -24.08 18.55
CA GLU A 241 24.37 -22.96 18.81
C GLU A 241 25.01 -21.93 19.76
N PHE A 242 24.47 -20.73 19.78
CA PHE A 242 24.70 -19.73 20.82
C PHE A 242 23.42 -18.96 21.11
N THR A 243 23.38 -18.26 22.24
CA THR A 243 22.24 -17.41 22.65
C THR A 243 22.71 -15.99 22.90
N THR A 244 21.84 -15.03 22.60
CA THR A 244 22.06 -13.59 22.81
C THR A 244 20.70 -12.88 22.98
N SER A 245 20.65 -11.56 22.85
CA SER A 245 19.42 -10.76 22.84
C SER A 245 19.56 -9.56 21.91
N TYR A 246 18.44 -8.90 21.60
CA TYR A 246 18.48 -7.65 20.83
C TYR A 246 19.37 -6.60 21.51
N ARG A 247 19.29 -6.47 22.84
CA ARG A 247 20.11 -5.52 23.61
C ARG A 247 21.61 -5.78 23.48
N GLU A 248 22.03 -7.04 23.38
CA GLU A 248 23.45 -7.37 23.17
C GLU A 248 23.87 -7.07 21.73
N PHE A 249 23.05 -7.44 20.74
CA PHE A 249 23.29 -7.06 19.34
C PHE A 249 23.39 -5.54 19.15
N SER A 250 22.51 -4.77 19.80
CA SER A 250 22.46 -3.30 19.70
C SER A 250 23.70 -2.60 20.26
N ARG A 251 24.60 -3.30 20.94
CA ARG A 251 25.93 -2.77 21.34
C ARG A 251 26.92 -2.67 20.17
N GLY A 252 26.57 -3.18 18.98
CA GLY A 252 27.33 -2.99 17.75
C GLY A 252 28.62 -3.81 17.66
N GLN A 253 29.56 -3.41 16.79
CA GLN A 253 30.89 -4.04 16.73
C GLN A 253 31.63 -3.82 18.05
N SER A 254 31.69 -4.86 18.88
CA SER A 254 32.49 -4.84 20.11
C SER A 254 33.04 -6.22 20.39
N GLN A 255 34.06 -6.29 21.25
CA GLN A 255 34.59 -7.57 21.76
C GLN A 255 33.52 -8.44 22.44
N PHE A 256 32.36 -7.88 22.76
CA PHE A 256 31.23 -8.58 23.38
C PHE A 256 30.31 -9.28 22.37
N ASN A 257 30.43 -8.99 21.07
CA ASN A 257 29.62 -9.62 20.01
C ASN A 257 30.40 -10.66 19.20
N VAL A 258 31.22 -11.44 19.92
CA VAL A 258 31.87 -12.66 19.46
C VAL A 258 31.30 -13.82 20.27
N TYR A 259 30.55 -14.70 19.62
CA TYR A 259 29.84 -15.80 20.25
C TYR A 259 30.55 -17.12 20.00
N GLU A 260 30.82 -17.87 21.08
CA GLU A 260 31.31 -19.23 20.95
C GLU A 260 30.19 -20.16 20.48
N VAL A 261 30.43 -20.92 19.41
CA VAL A 261 29.46 -21.87 18.89
C VAL A 261 29.56 -23.18 19.68
N LEU A 262 28.50 -23.55 20.41
CA LEU A 262 28.51 -24.67 21.33
C LEU A 262 27.68 -25.85 20.81
N ASN A 263 28.28 -27.03 20.80
CA ASN A 263 27.59 -28.28 20.53
C ASN A 263 27.48 -29.09 21.82
N HIS A 264 26.32 -29.05 22.47
CA HIS A 264 26.10 -29.71 23.76
C HIS A 264 26.34 -31.23 23.70
N LYS A 265 25.98 -31.89 22.58
CA LYS A 265 26.24 -33.32 22.37
C LYS A 265 27.74 -33.62 22.30
N LYS A 266 28.53 -32.77 21.64
CA LYS A 266 30.00 -32.90 21.55
C LYS A 266 30.67 -32.57 22.89
N LYS A 267 30.20 -31.55 23.61
CA LYS A 267 30.67 -31.17 24.96
C LYS A 267 30.51 -32.31 25.97
N GLY A 268 29.37 -33.01 25.95
CA GLY A 268 29.15 -34.19 26.79
C GLY A 268 30.05 -35.39 26.45
N LYS A 269 30.52 -35.51 25.21
CA LYS A 269 31.34 -36.65 24.73
C LYS A 269 32.85 -36.41 24.79
N LYS A 270 33.33 -35.16 24.64
CA LYS A 270 34.75 -34.83 24.49
C LYS A 270 35.26 -33.96 25.63
N LYS A 271 36.10 -34.52 26.52
CA LYS A 271 36.68 -33.82 27.69
C LYS A 271 37.47 -32.54 27.38
N LYS A 272 38.06 -32.42 26.18
CA LYS A 272 38.84 -31.23 25.74
C LYS A 272 38.08 -30.34 24.74
N TYR A 273 36.76 -30.46 24.66
CA TYR A 273 35.96 -29.61 23.79
C TYR A 273 35.89 -28.19 24.33
N VAL A 274 36.24 -27.22 23.48
CA VAL A 274 36.11 -25.78 23.78
C VAL A 274 34.85 -25.26 23.10
N ASN A 275 34.89 -25.14 21.77
CA ASN A 275 33.76 -24.73 20.93
C ASN A 275 33.84 -25.41 19.55
N SER A 276 32.87 -25.13 18.69
CA SER A 276 32.79 -25.58 17.29
C SER A 276 33.01 -24.40 16.33
N GLY A 277 33.88 -23.46 16.72
CA GLY A 277 34.11 -22.19 16.06
C GLY A 277 33.48 -21.01 16.80
N THR A 278 33.58 -19.83 16.21
CA THR A 278 32.98 -18.59 16.73
C THR A 278 32.18 -17.87 15.65
N VAL A 279 31.13 -17.16 16.04
CA VAL A 279 30.36 -16.25 15.18
C VAL A 279 30.57 -14.82 15.67
N THR A 280 30.87 -13.89 14.77
CA THR A 280 31.12 -12.48 15.08
C THR A 280 30.12 -11.60 14.37
N LEU A 281 29.52 -10.66 15.09
CA LEU A 281 28.71 -9.59 14.52
C LEU A 281 29.62 -8.55 13.88
N LEU A 282 29.59 -8.46 12.55
CA LEU A 282 30.33 -7.47 11.77
C LEU A 282 29.59 -6.14 11.70
N SER A 283 28.27 -6.10 11.69
CA SER A 283 27.55 -4.83 11.72
C SER A 283 26.18 -5.02 12.33
N PHE A 284 25.66 -3.97 12.95
CA PHE A 284 24.30 -3.92 13.45
C PHE A 284 23.81 -2.48 13.36
N LYS A 285 22.82 -2.24 12.51
CA LYS A 285 22.17 -0.96 12.31
C LYS A 285 20.69 -1.16 12.58
N VAL A 286 20.10 -0.29 13.40
CA VAL A 286 18.66 -0.24 13.62
C VAL A 286 18.14 0.94 12.85
N GLU A 287 17.17 0.70 11.99
CA GLU A 287 16.52 1.70 11.18
C GLU A 287 15.03 1.53 11.38
N SER A 288 14.30 2.63 11.56
CA SER A 288 12.85 2.58 11.48
C SER A 288 12.48 2.44 10.01
N GLU A 289 11.75 1.38 9.67
CA GLU A 289 11.24 1.21 8.31
C GLU A 289 10.04 2.13 8.12
N TYR A 290 10.12 3.02 7.12
CA TYR A 290 9.00 3.89 6.77
C TYR A 290 7.93 3.08 6.06
N THR A 291 6.68 3.33 6.43
CA THR A 291 5.52 2.71 5.78
C THR A 291 5.03 3.58 4.63
N PHE A 292 4.23 2.99 3.74
CA PHE A 292 3.55 3.76 2.69
C PHE A 292 2.73 4.91 3.28
N VAL A 293 2.04 4.65 4.40
CA VAL A 293 1.25 5.66 5.10
C VAL A 293 2.15 6.79 5.60
N ASP A 294 3.35 6.54 6.13
CA ASP A 294 4.26 7.62 6.57
C ASP A 294 4.54 8.64 5.45
N PHE A 295 4.75 8.18 4.21
CA PHE A 295 4.97 9.04 3.05
C PHE A 295 3.73 9.85 2.68
N ILE A 296 2.55 9.21 2.64
CA ILE A 296 1.28 9.91 2.36
C ILE A 296 1.01 10.97 3.44
N ARG A 297 1.22 10.65 4.72
CA ARG A 297 1.07 11.59 5.85
C ARG A 297 2.08 12.74 5.81
N GLY A 298 3.28 12.45 5.33
CA GLY A 298 4.32 13.44 5.04
C GLY A 298 4.02 14.33 3.83
N GLY A 299 2.90 14.11 3.13
CA GLY A 299 2.47 14.95 2.02
C GLY A 299 2.90 14.46 0.64
N THR A 300 3.39 13.21 0.53
CA THR A 300 3.62 12.57 -0.77
C THR A 300 2.29 12.44 -1.50
N GLN A 301 2.20 12.98 -2.72
CA GLN A 301 1.00 12.91 -3.54
C GLN A 301 1.09 11.78 -4.56
N LEU A 302 0.01 11.01 -4.70
CA LEU A 302 -0.11 10.05 -5.80
C LEU A 302 -0.77 10.73 -7.00
N ASN A 303 0.01 11.01 -8.04
CA ASN A 303 -0.49 11.58 -9.29
C ASN A 303 -1.03 10.47 -10.19
N PHE A 304 -2.35 10.36 -10.31
CA PHE A 304 -2.98 9.30 -11.10
C PHE A 304 -3.24 9.74 -12.55
N THR A 305 -2.67 9.02 -13.51
CA THR A 305 -2.86 9.24 -14.95
C THR A 305 -3.55 8.02 -15.59
N VAL A 306 -4.51 8.28 -16.48
CA VAL A 306 -5.24 7.24 -17.19
C VAL A 306 -4.88 7.25 -18.68
N ALA A 307 -4.66 6.08 -19.26
CA ALA A 307 -4.47 5.90 -20.69
C ALA A 307 -5.34 4.75 -21.21
N ILE A 308 -6.19 5.06 -22.18
CA ILE A 308 -7.16 4.12 -22.74
C ILE A 308 -6.78 3.80 -24.18
N ASP A 309 -6.78 2.52 -24.52
CA ASP A 309 -6.60 2.04 -25.88
C ASP A 309 -7.83 2.39 -26.73
N PHE A 310 -7.60 3.01 -27.89
CA PHE A 310 -8.61 3.34 -28.89
C PHE A 310 -8.28 2.68 -30.24
N THR A 311 -7.62 1.52 -30.23
CA THR A 311 -7.28 0.78 -31.44
C THR A 311 -8.49 0.03 -32.01
N ALA A 312 -8.43 -0.27 -33.31
CA ALA A 312 -9.51 -0.85 -34.08
C ALA A 312 -9.78 -2.33 -33.73
N SER A 313 -8.86 -3.01 -33.03
CA SER A 313 -9.06 -4.36 -32.49
C SER A 313 -10.29 -4.43 -31.56
N ASN A 314 -10.60 -3.32 -30.89
CA ASN A 314 -11.76 -3.17 -30.01
C ASN A 314 -13.12 -3.23 -30.73
N GLY A 315 -13.14 -3.19 -32.06
CA GLY A 315 -14.35 -3.15 -32.86
C GLY A 315 -15.09 -1.80 -32.80
N ASN A 316 -16.11 -1.63 -33.66
CA ASN A 316 -16.84 -0.36 -33.75
C ASN A 316 -17.69 -0.11 -32.49
N PRO A 317 -17.51 1.03 -31.76
CA PRO A 317 -18.23 1.32 -30.51
C PRO A 317 -19.76 1.33 -30.61
N SER A 318 -20.31 1.46 -31.82
CA SER A 318 -21.76 1.38 -32.08
C SER A 318 -22.30 -0.05 -32.08
N GLN A 319 -21.42 -1.06 -32.16
CA GLN A 319 -21.82 -2.47 -32.19
C GLN A 319 -21.72 -3.12 -30.80
N PRO A 320 -22.71 -3.94 -30.41
CA PRO A 320 -22.70 -4.66 -29.12
C PRO A 320 -21.53 -5.62 -28.91
N THR A 321 -20.84 -6.01 -29.98
CA THR A 321 -19.66 -6.88 -29.95
C THR A 321 -18.37 -6.12 -29.65
N SER A 322 -18.38 -4.78 -29.68
CA SER A 322 -17.21 -3.97 -29.37
C SER A 322 -16.92 -3.94 -27.88
N LEU A 323 -15.63 -3.95 -27.54
CA LEU A 323 -15.17 -3.77 -26.16
C LEU A 323 -15.41 -2.34 -25.65
N HIS A 324 -15.61 -1.37 -26.55
CA HIS A 324 -16.02 0.00 -26.24
C HIS A 324 -17.54 0.23 -26.32
N TYR A 325 -18.36 -0.82 -26.48
CA TYR A 325 -19.80 -0.65 -26.65
C TYR A 325 -20.41 0.19 -25.53
N MET A 326 -21.13 1.26 -25.91
CA MET A 326 -21.82 2.15 -24.98
C MET A 326 -23.23 1.64 -24.70
N SER A 327 -23.34 0.61 -23.86
CA SER A 327 -24.64 0.09 -23.43
C SER A 327 -25.35 1.10 -22.51
N PRO A 328 -26.67 1.31 -22.66
CA PRO A 328 -27.43 2.18 -21.76
C PRO A 328 -27.68 1.55 -20.37
N TYR A 329 -27.36 0.26 -20.19
CA TYR A 329 -27.66 -0.48 -18.96
C TYR A 329 -26.43 -0.93 -18.18
N GLN A 330 -25.28 -1.07 -18.83
CA GLN A 330 -24.07 -1.63 -18.23
C GLN A 330 -22.82 -0.92 -18.73
N MET A 331 -21.83 -0.77 -17.85
CA MET A 331 -20.51 -0.29 -18.22
C MET A 331 -19.78 -1.35 -19.06
N ASN A 332 -18.99 -0.92 -20.04
CA ASN A 332 -18.07 -1.79 -20.75
C ASN A 332 -16.83 -2.11 -19.91
N ALA A 333 -16.00 -3.05 -20.36
CA ALA A 333 -14.84 -3.53 -19.62
C ALA A 333 -13.84 -2.40 -19.28
N TYR A 334 -13.61 -1.47 -20.21
CA TYR A 334 -12.78 -0.30 -19.99
C TYR A 334 -13.32 0.59 -18.87
N ALA A 335 -14.62 0.93 -18.91
CA ALA A 335 -15.24 1.75 -17.89
C ALA A 335 -15.27 1.06 -16.52
N MET A 336 -15.48 -0.27 -16.47
CA MET A 336 -15.43 -1.04 -15.23
C MET A 336 -14.02 -1.07 -14.64
N ALA A 337 -12.99 -1.34 -15.44
CA ALA A 337 -11.60 -1.34 -15.00
C ALA A 337 -11.16 0.04 -14.49
N LEU A 338 -11.46 1.10 -15.27
CA LEU A 338 -11.20 2.49 -14.87
C LEU A 338 -11.87 2.82 -13.53
N LYS A 339 -13.15 2.46 -13.38
CA LYS A 339 -13.89 2.73 -12.15
C LYS A 339 -13.35 1.95 -10.96
N ALA A 340 -13.01 0.66 -11.16
CA ALA A 340 -12.48 -0.20 -10.10
C ALA A 340 -11.18 0.35 -9.49
N VAL A 341 -10.21 0.70 -10.34
CA VAL A 341 -8.90 1.21 -9.91
C VAL A 341 -8.99 2.66 -9.46
N GLY A 342 -9.63 3.49 -10.29
CA GLY A 342 -9.75 4.92 -10.08
C GLY A 342 -10.47 5.28 -8.79
N GLU A 343 -11.51 4.52 -8.40
CA GLU A 343 -12.29 4.86 -7.21
C GLU A 343 -11.50 4.75 -5.90
N ILE A 344 -10.43 3.95 -5.88
CA ILE A 344 -9.57 3.73 -4.72
C ILE A 344 -8.42 4.73 -4.73
N ILE A 345 -7.70 4.82 -5.84
CA ILE A 345 -6.48 5.64 -5.92
C ILE A 345 -6.77 7.15 -5.80
N GLN A 346 -7.96 7.61 -6.24
CA GLN A 346 -8.34 9.01 -6.14
C GLN A 346 -8.38 9.57 -4.71
N ASP A 347 -8.43 8.72 -3.68
CA ASP A 347 -8.44 9.16 -2.27
C ASP A 347 -7.05 9.61 -1.80
N TYR A 348 -6.00 9.28 -2.56
CA TYR A 348 -4.61 9.62 -2.28
C TYR A 348 -4.04 10.71 -3.21
N ASP A 349 -4.89 11.21 -4.11
CA ASP A 349 -4.62 12.39 -4.93
C ASP A 349 -5.35 13.60 -4.30
N SER A 350 -4.59 14.66 -4.02
CA SER A 350 -5.08 15.79 -3.24
C SER A 350 -6.00 16.73 -4.03
N ASP A 351 -5.77 16.90 -5.34
CA ASP A 351 -6.54 17.81 -6.18
C ASP A 351 -7.63 17.08 -6.99
N LYS A 352 -7.50 15.74 -7.13
CA LYS A 352 -8.39 14.88 -7.88
C LYS A 352 -8.51 15.32 -9.35
N MET A 353 -7.44 15.88 -9.90
CA MET A 353 -7.33 16.36 -11.28
C MET A 353 -6.49 15.37 -12.11
N PHE A 354 -7.16 14.44 -12.77
CA PHE A 354 -6.47 13.31 -13.41
C PHE A 354 -6.19 13.57 -14.89
N PRO A 355 -4.92 13.59 -15.34
CA PRO A 355 -4.60 13.56 -16.75
C PRO A 355 -5.17 12.29 -17.39
N ALA A 356 -5.93 12.45 -18.48
CA ALA A 356 -6.55 11.32 -19.16
C ALA A 356 -6.24 11.34 -20.65
N TYR A 357 -5.63 10.25 -21.13
CA TYR A 357 -5.19 10.09 -22.51
C TYR A 357 -5.85 8.91 -23.21
N GLY A 358 -5.98 9.02 -24.53
CA GLY A 358 -6.22 7.90 -25.42
C GLY A 358 -4.99 7.62 -26.28
N PHE A 359 -4.87 6.41 -26.83
CA PHE A 359 -3.82 6.06 -27.78
C PHE A 359 -4.33 5.13 -28.89
N GLY A 360 -3.74 5.22 -30.09
CA GLY A 360 -4.04 4.34 -31.21
C GLY A 360 -5.25 4.76 -32.06
N ALA A 361 -5.61 6.04 -32.07
CA ALA A 361 -6.74 6.57 -32.83
C ALA A 361 -6.32 7.58 -33.90
N LYS A 362 -7.19 7.80 -34.90
CA LYS A 362 -7.12 8.96 -35.79
C LYS A 362 -7.96 10.09 -35.21
N LEU A 363 -7.37 11.27 -35.09
CA LEU A 363 -8.01 12.45 -34.52
C LEU A 363 -8.63 13.33 -35.61
N PRO A 364 -9.79 13.96 -35.36
CA PRO A 364 -10.30 15.02 -36.23
C PRO A 364 -9.43 16.30 -36.13
N PRO A 365 -9.48 17.19 -37.14
CA PRO A 365 -10.20 17.06 -38.41
C PRO A 365 -9.40 16.37 -39.52
N ASP A 366 -8.08 16.22 -39.36
CA ASP A 366 -7.16 15.79 -40.41
C ASP A 366 -6.97 14.26 -40.48
N GLY A 367 -7.50 13.52 -39.50
CA GLY A 367 -7.37 12.07 -39.42
C GLY A 367 -5.95 11.62 -39.07
N LYS A 368 -5.15 12.49 -38.44
CA LYS A 368 -3.80 12.16 -38.00
C LYS A 368 -3.82 11.08 -36.92
N ILE A 369 -2.98 10.07 -37.08
CA ILE A 369 -2.81 9.01 -36.09
C ILE A 369 -2.11 9.59 -34.87
N SER A 370 -2.69 9.35 -33.69
CA SER A 370 -2.09 9.72 -32.41
C SER A 370 -1.98 8.51 -31.50
N HIS A 371 -0.82 8.39 -30.84
CA HIS A 371 -0.56 7.41 -29.80
C HIS A 371 -0.53 8.03 -28.40
N VAL A 372 -0.84 9.32 -28.27
CA VAL A 372 -1.13 10.01 -27.00
C VAL A 372 -1.99 11.23 -27.34
N PHE A 373 -3.23 11.26 -26.88
CA PHE A 373 -4.10 12.43 -27.05
C PHE A 373 -5.00 12.64 -25.83
N PRO A 374 -5.27 13.88 -25.42
CA PRO A 374 -6.11 14.15 -24.25
C PRO A 374 -7.56 13.75 -24.53
N LEU A 375 -8.18 12.96 -23.64
CA LEU A 375 -9.57 12.52 -23.81
C LEU A 375 -10.56 13.70 -23.77
N ASN A 376 -10.25 14.73 -22.97
CA ASN A 376 -11.04 15.96 -22.88
C ASN A 376 -10.85 16.91 -24.08
N SER A 377 -10.07 16.52 -25.09
CA SER A 377 -9.75 17.32 -26.29
C SER A 377 -9.00 18.65 -26.00
N ASN A 378 -8.44 18.82 -24.80
CA ASN A 378 -7.64 19.98 -24.44
C ASN A 378 -6.17 19.61 -24.29
N SER A 379 -5.35 20.00 -25.27
CA SER A 379 -3.90 19.73 -25.28
C SER A 379 -3.11 20.55 -24.27
N GLU A 380 -3.64 21.68 -23.81
CA GLU A 380 -2.98 22.53 -22.80
C GLU A 380 -3.25 22.02 -21.38
N ASN A 381 -4.41 21.39 -21.16
CA ASN A 381 -4.78 20.83 -19.87
C ASN A 381 -5.54 19.50 -20.06
N PRO A 382 -4.85 18.36 -19.95
CA PRO A 382 -5.47 17.03 -20.09
C PRO A 382 -6.26 16.58 -18.84
N ASN A 383 -6.31 17.40 -17.79
CA ASN A 383 -6.86 16.99 -16.50
C ASN A 383 -8.39 16.94 -16.52
N CYS A 384 -8.93 15.89 -15.91
CA CYS A 384 -10.36 15.67 -15.70
C CYS A 384 -10.66 15.69 -14.19
N VAL A 385 -11.79 16.27 -13.80
CA VAL A 385 -12.20 16.35 -12.39
C VAL A 385 -12.76 15.01 -11.94
N GLY A 386 -12.03 14.28 -11.10
CA GLY A 386 -12.46 12.99 -10.56
C GLY A 386 -12.57 11.88 -11.61
N ILE A 387 -12.82 10.65 -11.16
CA ILE A 387 -13.01 9.49 -12.05
C ILE A 387 -14.25 9.62 -12.92
N GLU A 388 -15.31 10.23 -12.40
CA GLU A 388 -16.52 10.49 -13.19
C GLU A 388 -16.24 11.46 -14.36
N GLY A 389 -15.36 12.46 -14.17
CA GLY A 389 -14.89 13.32 -15.26
C GLY A 389 -14.05 12.58 -16.30
N VAL A 390 -13.19 11.65 -15.88
CA VAL A 390 -12.44 10.78 -16.81
C VAL A 390 -13.38 9.90 -17.63
N LEU A 391 -14.39 9.29 -16.98
CA LEU A 391 -15.41 8.48 -17.65
C LEU A 391 -16.21 9.30 -18.67
N GLU A 392 -16.62 10.52 -18.31
CA GLU A 392 -17.30 11.42 -19.25
C GLU A 392 -16.40 11.75 -20.45
N ALA A 393 -15.15 12.12 -20.23
CA ALA A 393 -14.19 12.42 -21.29
C ALA A 393 -13.93 11.20 -22.21
N TYR A 394 -13.81 10.01 -21.64
CA TYR A 394 -13.68 8.75 -22.38
C TYR A 394 -14.88 8.52 -23.32
N PHE A 395 -16.12 8.60 -22.82
CA PHE A 395 -17.31 8.39 -23.63
C PHE A 395 -17.53 9.49 -24.68
N GLN A 396 -17.13 10.73 -24.41
CA GLN A 396 -17.16 11.80 -25.39
C GLN A 396 -16.12 11.56 -26.49
N SER A 397 -14.89 11.18 -26.13
CA SER A 397 -13.82 10.90 -27.06
C SER A 397 -14.17 9.76 -28.04
N LEU A 398 -14.82 8.69 -27.54
CA LEU A 398 -15.30 7.58 -28.39
C LEU A 398 -16.25 8.00 -29.51
N ARG A 399 -16.92 9.16 -29.38
CA ARG A 399 -17.85 9.68 -30.40
C ARG A 399 -17.14 10.53 -31.45
N THR A 400 -15.94 11.01 -31.17
CA THR A 400 -15.24 12.01 -31.99
C THR A 400 -14.05 11.44 -32.73
N VAL A 401 -13.33 10.49 -32.14
CA VAL A 401 -12.14 9.87 -32.75
C VAL A 401 -12.51 8.64 -33.58
N GLN A 402 -11.64 8.30 -34.53
CA GLN A 402 -11.76 7.06 -35.29
C GLN A 402 -10.76 6.03 -34.74
N LEU A 403 -11.26 4.88 -34.27
CA LEU A 403 -10.40 3.80 -33.79
C LEU A 403 -9.44 3.32 -34.89
N TYR A 404 -8.16 3.12 -34.58
CA TYR A 404 -7.14 2.80 -35.58
C TYR A 404 -6.00 1.93 -35.01
N GLY A 405 -4.74 2.21 -35.33
CA GLY A 405 -3.59 1.45 -34.83
C GLY A 405 -2.28 2.01 -35.38
N PRO A 406 -1.14 1.41 -35.03
CA PRO A 406 -0.97 0.25 -34.16
C PRO A 406 -1.17 0.53 -32.65
N THR A 407 -1.11 -0.51 -31.83
CA THR A 407 -1.18 -0.44 -30.36
C THR A 407 0.23 -0.16 -29.80
N ASN A 408 0.54 1.12 -29.57
CA ASN A 408 1.87 1.55 -29.11
C ASN A 408 1.83 2.10 -27.69
N PHE A 409 2.58 1.51 -26.77
CA PHE A 409 2.57 1.87 -25.35
C PHE A 409 3.66 2.87 -25.01
N ALA A 410 4.82 2.78 -25.65
CA ALA A 410 5.98 3.62 -25.35
C ALA A 410 5.66 5.12 -25.36
N PRO A 411 4.83 5.67 -26.27
CA PRO A 411 4.50 7.10 -26.26
C PRO A 411 3.83 7.57 -24.97
N VAL A 412 2.87 6.82 -24.44
CA VAL A 412 2.16 7.16 -23.19
C VAL A 412 3.08 7.02 -21.99
N ILE A 413 3.84 5.93 -21.92
CA ILE A 413 4.79 5.70 -20.81
C ILE A 413 5.81 6.85 -20.75
N ASN A 414 6.38 7.23 -21.90
CA ASN A 414 7.33 8.34 -21.97
C ASN A 414 6.69 9.70 -21.64
N GLN A 415 5.40 9.89 -21.93
CA GLN A 415 4.70 11.13 -21.56
C GLN A 415 4.64 11.28 -20.03
N VAL A 416 4.28 10.21 -19.31
CA VAL A 416 4.23 10.24 -17.83
C VAL A 416 5.63 10.28 -17.23
N ALA A 417 6.58 9.53 -17.78
CA ALA A 417 7.97 9.53 -17.34
C ALA A 417 8.58 10.93 -17.35
N ARG A 418 8.30 11.74 -18.39
CA ARG A 418 8.77 13.15 -18.44
C ARG A 418 8.22 14.00 -17.31
N CYS A 419 6.97 13.79 -16.88
CA CYS A 419 6.42 14.50 -15.73
C CYS A 419 7.09 14.06 -14.42
N ALA A 420 7.52 12.80 -14.32
CA ALA A 420 8.19 12.25 -13.16
C ALA A 420 9.70 12.58 -13.09
N GLU A 421 10.33 12.98 -14.20
CA GLU A 421 11.78 13.17 -14.34
C GLU A 421 12.33 14.25 -13.39
N ASP A 422 11.57 15.33 -13.18
CA ASP A 422 11.98 16.46 -12.33
C ASP A 422 11.70 16.23 -10.83
N VAL A 423 11.04 15.12 -10.47
CA VAL A 423 10.68 14.81 -9.08
C VAL A 423 11.72 13.91 -8.44
N THR A 424 12.52 14.48 -7.53
CA THR A 424 13.63 13.75 -6.87
C THR A 424 13.50 13.69 -5.35
N ASP A 425 12.60 14.45 -4.76
CA ASP A 425 12.46 14.63 -3.31
C ASP A 425 11.36 13.75 -2.68
N GLY A 426 10.67 12.94 -3.49
CA GLY A 426 9.57 12.09 -3.06
C GLY A 426 8.26 12.83 -2.78
N SER A 427 8.15 14.12 -3.14
CA SER A 427 6.90 14.88 -2.97
C SER A 427 5.74 14.36 -3.82
N GLN A 428 6.06 13.72 -4.95
CA GLN A 428 5.10 13.20 -5.91
C GLN A 428 5.52 11.81 -6.38
N TYR A 429 4.53 10.94 -6.59
CA TYR A 429 4.70 9.62 -7.17
C TYR A 429 3.61 9.38 -8.21
N PHE A 430 3.99 8.97 -9.42
CA PHE A 430 3.09 8.88 -10.56
C PHE A 430 2.58 7.45 -10.76
N VAL A 431 1.27 7.29 -10.94
CA VAL A 431 0.67 5.98 -11.25
C VAL A 431 -0.05 6.09 -12.58
N LEU A 432 0.46 5.39 -13.59
CA LEU A 432 -0.13 5.32 -14.92
C LEU A 432 -1.01 4.05 -15.02
N LEU A 433 -2.32 4.20 -15.13
CA LEU A 433 -3.23 3.12 -15.50
C LEU A 433 -3.39 3.07 -17.03
N MET A 434 -2.97 1.97 -17.63
CA MET A 434 -3.19 1.64 -19.04
C MET A 434 -4.27 0.56 -19.15
N ILE A 435 -5.26 0.75 -20.00
CA ILE A 435 -6.28 -0.27 -20.30
C ILE A 435 -6.24 -0.56 -21.79
N THR A 436 -6.14 -1.84 -22.17
CA THR A 436 -5.96 -2.29 -23.57
C THR A 436 -6.68 -3.61 -23.85
N ASP A 437 -7.00 -3.90 -25.11
CA ASP A 437 -7.55 -5.19 -25.54
C ASP A 437 -6.51 -6.21 -26.02
N GLY A 438 -5.23 -5.85 -25.96
CA GLY A 438 -4.11 -6.78 -26.16
C GLY A 438 -3.38 -6.59 -27.49
N VAL A 439 -2.13 -7.08 -27.51
CA VAL A 439 -1.11 -6.99 -28.56
C VAL A 439 -0.38 -5.63 -28.61
N ILE A 440 0.76 -5.56 -27.92
CA ILE A 440 1.71 -4.44 -28.04
C ILE A 440 2.44 -4.55 -29.38
N SER A 441 2.38 -3.49 -30.18
CA SER A 441 3.07 -3.42 -31.48
C SER A 441 4.50 -2.89 -31.37
N ASP A 442 4.81 -2.10 -30.35
CA ASP A 442 6.10 -1.46 -30.11
C ASP A 442 6.86 -2.04 -28.91
N MET A 443 6.85 -3.37 -28.76
CA MET A 443 7.39 -4.06 -27.57
C MET A 443 8.84 -3.66 -27.23
N VAL A 444 9.70 -3.50 -28.23
CA VAL A 444 11.11 -3.11 -28.02
C VAL A 444 11.21 -1.71 -27.41
N GLN A 445 10.43 -0.76 -27.93
CA GLN A 445 10.36 0.62 -27.45
C GLN A 445 9.68 0.68 -26.08
N THR A 446 8.68 -0.17 -25.84
CA THR A 446 7.96 -0.26 -24.57
C THR A 446 8.89 -0.79 -23.47
N LYS A 447 9.66 -1.85 -23.71
CA LYS A 447 10.71 -2.29 -22.77
C LYS A 447 11.74 -1.20 -22.50
N GLU A 448 12.17 -0.48 -23.53
CA GLU A 448 13.10 0.65 -23.36
C GLU A 448 12.50 1.76 -22.49
N ALA A 449 11.21 2.09 -22.69
CA ALA A 449 10.50 3.07 -21.89
C ALA A 449 10.36 2.63 -20.42
N VAL A 450 9.99 1.37 -20.18
CA VAL A 450 9.91 0.77 -18.83
C VAL A 450 11.27 0.79 -18.13
N VAL A 451 12.34 0.36 -18.81
CA VAL A 451 13.70 0.38 -18.24
C VAL A 451 14.16 1.79 -17.87
N ASN A 452 13.83 2.80 -18.68
CA ASN A 452 14.14 4.20 -18.36
C ASN A 452 13.27 4.74 -17.20
N ALA A 453 11.98 4.38 -17.20
CA ALA A 453 11.01 4.78 -16.17
C ALA A 453 11.29 4.15 -14.80
N ALA A 454 11.95 2.98 -14.74
CA ALA A 454 12.25 2.28 -13.50
C ALA A 454 13.13 3.09 -12.51
N ALA A 455 13.85 4.09 -13.00
CA ALA A 455 14.62 5.02 -12.16
C ALA A 455 13.80 6.23 -11.67
N LEU A 456 12.55 6.39 -12.09
CA LEU A 456 11.69 7.55 -11.80
C LEU A 456 10.65 7.21 -10.72
N PRO A 457 10.06 8.20 -10.02
CA PRO A 457 8.98 7.98 -9.05
C PRO A 457 7.67 7.64 -9.78
N MET A 458 7.62 6.50 -10.47
CA MET A 458 6.43 6.06 -11.18
C MET A 458 6.22 4.55 -11.17
N SER A 459 4.94 4.18 -11.24
CA SER A 459 4.42 2.82 -11.46
C SER A 459 3.49 2.81 -12.67
N ILE A 460 3.38 1.65 -13.31
CA ILE A 460 2.56 1.39 -14.49
C ILE A 460 1.65 0.22 -14.16
N ILE A 461 0.36 0.44 -14.26
CA ILE A 461 -0.66 -0.60 -14.16
C ILE A 461 -1.17 -0.87 -15.57
N ILE A 462 -1.24 -2.13 -15.98
CA ILE A 462 -1.79 -2.55 -17.25
C ILE A 462 -2.96 -3.50 -17.01
N VAL A 463 -4.15 -3.09 -17.40
CA VAL A 463 -5.36 -3.93 -17.36
C VAL A 463 -5.70 -4.41 -18.75
N GLY A 464 -5.59 -5.72 -18.97
CA GLY A 464 -5.97 -6.39 -20.21
C GLY A 464 -7.47 -6.69 -20.25
N VAL A 465 -8.19 -6.19 -21.25
CA VAL A 465 -9.62 -6.47 -21.44
C VAL A 465 -9.87 -7.33 -22.68
N GLY A 466 -11.00 -8.04 -22.70
CA GLY A 466 -11.36 -8.87 -23.85
C GLY A 466 -10.63 -10.23 -23.91
N PRO A 467 -10.72 -10.92 -25.06
CA PRO A 467 -10.33 -12.33 -25.16
C PRO A 467 -8.91 -12.56 -25.69
N ALA A 468 -8.11 -11.52 -25.94
CA ALA A 468 -6.76 -11.68 -26.49
C ALA A 468 -5.82 -12.49 -25.58
N GLU A 469 -4.72 -12.97 -26.15
CA GLU A 469 -3.62 -13.55 -25.38
C GLU A 469 -2.68 -12.45 -24.89
N PHE A 470 -2.22 -12.57 -23.65
CA PHE A 470 -1.50 -11.51 -22.93
C PHE A 470 -0.05 -11.87 -22.58
N ASP A 471 0.55 -12.90 -23.19
CA ASP A 471 1.94 -13.34 -22.96
C ASP A 471 2.96 -12.18 -23.02
N ALA A 472 2.74 -11.23 -23.93
CA ALA A 472 3.58 -10.03 -24.06
C ALA A 472 3.50 -9.09 -22.85
N MET A 473 2.37 -9.06 -22.16
CA MET A 473 2.18 -8.25 -20.93
C MET A 473 2.78 -8.94 -19.71
N GLU A 474 2.68 -10.27 -19.64
CA GLU A 474 3.36 -11.07 -18.61
C GLU A 474 4.88 -10.88 -18.67
N GLU A 475 5.44 -10.69 -19.86
CA GLU A 475 6.86 -10.34 -20.02
C GLU A 475 7.21 -8.95 -19.44
N LEU A 476 6.24 -8.03 -19.33
CA LEU A 476 6.45 -6.70 -18.77
C LEU A 476 6.28 -6.64 -17.25
N ASP A 477 5.47 -7.54 -16.67
CA ASP A 477 5.09 -7.58 -15.24
C ASP A 477 6.28 -7.74 -14.28
N GLY A 478 7.44 -8.18 -14.78
CA GLY A 478 8.70 -8.10 -14.04
C GLY A 478 8.88 -9.09 -12.86
N ASP A 479 7.79 -9.67 -12.37
CA ASP A 479 7.70 -10.63 -11.25
C ASP A 479 8.67 -11.81 -11.35
N GLU A 480 8.69 -12.49 -12.51
CA GLU A 480 9.60 -13.61 -12.74
C GLU A 480 10.98 -13.14 -13.24
N VAL A 481 10.97 -12.20 -14.18
CA VAL A 481 12.17 -11.73 -14.88
C VAL A 481 12.10 -10.22 -15.05
N ARG A 482 13.01 -9.52 -14.38
CA ARG A 482 13.14 -8.08 -14.47
C ARG A 482 13.29 -7.62 -15.93
N VAL A 483 12.46 -6.66 -16.35
CA VAL A 483 12.47 -6.12 -17.71
C VAL A 483 13.86 -5.61 -18.08
N SER A 484 14.31 -5.94 -19.30
CA SER A 484 15.60 -5.50 -19.80
C SER A 484 15.52 -5.02 -21.25
N SER A 485 16.36 -4.05 -21.61
CA SER A 485 16.46 -3.49 -22.95
C SER A 485 17.87 -2.98 -23.22
N LYS A 486 18.40 -3.31 -24.41
CA LYS A 486 19.76 -2.91 -24.85
C LYS A 486 20.87 -3.21 -23.83
N GLY A 487 20.76 -4.35 -23.13
CA GLY A 487 21.73 -4.79 -22.12
C GLY A 487 21.64 -4.08 -20.77
N ARG A 488 20.65 -3.19 -20.56
CA ARG A 488 20.32 -2.60 -19.26
C ARG A 488 19.11 -3.32 -18.68
N ILE A 489 19.14 -3.56 -17.37
CA ILE A 489 18.05 -4.16 -16.60
C ILE A 489 17.36 -3.03 -15.82
N ALA A 490 16.03 -3.10 -15.70
CA ALA A 490 15.25 -2.14 -14.92
C ALA A 490 15.72 -2.11 -13.46
N GLU A 491 15.89 -0.90 -12.90
CA GLU A 491 16.39 -0.70 -11.53
C GLU A 491 15.44 -1.21 -10.46
N ARG A 492 14.15 -1.26 -10.76
CA ARG A 492 13.06 -1.75 -9.91
C ARG A 492 12.01 -2.41 -10.80
N ASP A 493 11.14 -3.19 -10.18
CA ASP A 493 9.88 -3.51 -10.81
C ASP A 493 8.92 -2.33 -10.68
N ILE A 494 8.22 -2.02 -11.76
CA ILE A 494 7.29 -0.89 -11.84
C ILE A 494 6.05 -1.20 -12.66
N VAL A 495 5.90 -2.41 -13.20
CA VAL A 495 4.75 -2.78 -14.03
C VAL A 495 3.94 -3.81 -13.28
N GLN A 496 2.64 -3.59 -13.14
CA GLN A 496 1.69 -4.62 -12.76
C GLN A 496 0.78 -4.91 -13.94
N PHE A 497 0.67 -6.16 -14.37
CA PHE A 497 -0.29 -6.61 -15.37
C PHE A 497 -1.39 -7.47 -14.74
N VAL A 498 -2.64 -7.16 -15.09
CA VAL A 498 -3.79 -7.96 -14.66
C VAL A 498 -4.80 -8.15 -15.80
N PRO A 499 -5.13 -9.39 -16.20
CA PRO A 499 -6.19 -9.66 -17.16
C PRO A 499 -7.58 -9.54 -16.50
N PHE A 500 -8.36 -8.54 -16.90
CA PHE A 500 -9.69 -8.25 -16.32
C PHE A 500 -10.65 -9.44 -16.41
N ARG A 501 -10.50 -10.31 -17.43
CA ARG A 501 -11.35 -11.49 -17.63
C ARG A 501 -11.33 -12.48 -16.46
N ASP A 502 -10.26 -12.50 -15.67
CA ASP A 502 -10.11 -13.44 -14.55
C ASP A 502 -10.96 -13.06 -13.34
N TYR A 503 -11.48 -11.82 -13.31
CA TYR A 503 -12.24 -11.25 -12.21
C TYR A 503 -13.74 -11.13 -12.49
N ILE A 504 -14.16 -11.34 -13.74
CA ILE A 504 -15.57 -11.28 -14.12
C ILE A 504 -16.31 -12.50 -13.56
N ASP A 505 -17.12 -12.27 -12.52
CA ASP A 505 -17.94 -13.32 -11.93
C ASP A 505 -19.04 -13.80 -12.90
N ARG A 506 -19.14 -15.13 -13.06
CA ARG A 506 -20.21 -15.78 -13.84
C ARG A 506 -21.61 -15.52 -13.26
N GLN A 507 -21.71 -15.15 -11.98
CA GLN A 507 -22.97 -14.77 -11.32
C GLN A 507 -23.37 -13.30 -11.56
N GLY A 508 -22.52 -12.49 -12.21
CA GLY A 508 -22.84 -11.12 -12.61
C GLY A 508 -22.73 -10.06 -11.52
N ASN A 509 -22.11 -10.35 -10.37
CA ASN A 509 -21.86 -9.33 -9.35
C ASN A 509 -20.66 -8.45 -9.74
N GLN A 510 -20.95 -7.39 -10.48
CA GLN A 510 -19.95 -6.41 -10.95
C GLN A 510 -19.17 -5.76 -9.79
N VAL A 511 -19.80 -5.55 -8.63
CA VAL A 511 -19.15 -4.90 -7.47
C VAL A 511 -18.02 -5.77 -6.92
N LEU A 512 -18.27 -7.07 -6.77
CA LEU A 512 -17.24 -8.03 -6.33
C LEU A 512 -16.14 -8.18 -7.37
N SER A 513 -16.50 -8.18 -8.66
CA SER A 513 -15.53 -8.27 -9.76
C SER A 513 -14.58 -7.08 -9.75
N MET A 514 -15.10 -5.86 -9.61
CA MET A 514 -14.30 -4.64 -9.48
C MET A 514 -13.42 -4.64 -8.24
N ALA A 515 -13.95 -5.06 -7.08
CA ALA A 515 -13.18 -5.10 -5.84
C ALA A 515 -11.99 -6.06 -5.92
N ARG A 516 -12.15 -7.24 -6.54
CA ARG A 516 -11.05 -8.19 -6.72
C ARG A 516 -10.02 -7.71 -7.74
N LEU A 517 -10.47 -7.10 -8.85
CA LEU A 517 -9.54 -6.48 -9.80
C LEU A 517 -8.68 -5.44 -9.11
N ALA A 518 -9.32 -4.51 -8.39
CA ALA A 518 -8.62 -3.40 -7.75
C ALA A 518 -7.65 -3.91 -6.68
N LYS A 519 -8.01 -4.97 -5.95
CA LYS A 519 -7.15 -5.63 -4.97
C LYS A 519 -5.81 -6.05 -5.59
N ASP A 520 -5.86 -6.81 -6.69
CA ASP A 520 -4.64 -7.36 -7.29
C ASP A 520 -3.87 -6.27 -8.04
N VAL A 521 -4.56 -5.37 -8.75
CA VAL A 521 -3.94 -4.26 -9.50
C VAL A 521 -3.19 -3.27 -8.61
N LEU A 522 -3.71 -2.98 -7.41
CA LEU A 522 -3.15 -1.96 -6.52
C LEU A 522 -2.22 -2.54 -5.45
N ALA A 523 -2.10 -3.87 -5.34
CA ALA A 523 -1.36 -4.54 -4.29
C ALA A 523 0.11 -4.11 -4.23
N GLU A 524 0.74 -3.90 -5.37
CA GLU A 524 2.18 -3.62 -5.44
C GLU A 524 2.56 -2.14 -5.32
N ILE A 525 1.62 -1.21 -5.54
CA ILE A 525 1.92 0.23 -5.54
C ILE A 525 2.59 0.70 -4.25
N PRO A 526 2.15 0.27 -3.04
CA PRO A 526 2.86 0.61 -1.81
C PRO A 526 4.31 0.15 -1.80
N GLU A 527 4.59 -1.08 -2.24
CA GLU A 527 5.94 -1.64 -2.26
C GLU A 527 6.82 -0.98 -3.32
N GLN A 528 6.28 -0.71 -4.51
CA GLN A 528 6.98 -0.02 -5.59
C GLN A 528 7.34 1.42 -5.20
N LEU A 529 6.46 2.12 -4.47
CA LEU A 529 6.74 3.44 -3.91
C LEU A 529 7.84 3.37 -2.86
N LEU A 530 7.70 2.48 -1.87
CA LEU A 530 8.70 2.31 -0.83
C LEU A 530 10.07 1.91 -1.40
N GLY A 531 10.08 1.06 -2.43
CA GLY A 531 11.27 0.70 -3.17
C GLY A 531 11.96 1.90 -3.79
N PHE A 532 11.21 2.80 -4.44
CA PHE A 532 11.76 4.05 -4.97
C PHE A 532 12.37 4.91 -3.85
N MET A 533 11.59 5.20 -2.80
CA MET A 533 12.04 6.07 -1.70
C MET A 533 13.30 5.53 -1.03
N LYS A 534 13.33 4.22 -0.77
CA LYS A 534 14.47 3.53 -0.16
C LYS A 534 15.73 3.56 -1.04
N THR A 535 15.59 3.34 -2.36
CA THR A 535 16.75 3.39 -3.27
C THR A 535 17.35 4.80 -3.43
N ARG A 536 16.63 5.83 -2.99
CA ARG A 536 17.03 7.24 -3.07
C ARG A 536 17.30 7.87 -1.71
N ASP A 537 17.30 7.08 -0.63
CA ASP A 537 17.46 7.55 0.74
C ASP A 537 16.49 8.69 1.10
N ILE A 538 15.25 8.62 0.58
CA ILE A 538 14.21 9.62 0.84
C ILE A 538 13.46 9.21 2.10
N GLU A 539 13.38 10.13 3.06
CA GLU A 539 12.62 10.00 4.29
C GLU A 539 11.28 10.76 4.17
N PRO A 540 10.18 10.26 4.77
CA PRO A 540 8.92 10.97 4.80
C PRO A 540 9.07 12.29 5.55
N GLN A 541 8.47 13.36 5.02
CA GLN A 541 8.47 14.64 5.70
C GLN A 541 7.68 14.55 7.01
N PRO A 542 8.02 15.36 8.04
CA PRO A 542 7.20 15.48 9.23
C PRO A 542 5.77 15.89 8.86
N ALA A 543 4.77 15.33 9.54
CA ALA A 543 3.39 15.75 9.36
C ALA A 543 3.30 17.28 9.52
N LEU A 544 2.76 17.97 8.50
CA LEU A 544 2.65 19.42 8.50
C LEU A 544 1.91 19.89 9.77
N PRO A 545 2.46 20.86 10.53
CA PRO A 545 1.77 21.41 11.69
C PRO A 545 0.45 22.01 11.23
N THR A 546 -0.67 21.52 11.77
CA THR A 546 -1.97 22.13 11.51
C THR A 546 -1.94 23.57 12.01
N SER A 547 -2.01 24.55 11.12
CA SER A 547 -2.26 25.93 11.52
C SER A 547 -3.61 25.98 12.22
N SER A 548 -3.63 26.11 13.53
CA SER A 548 -4.82 26.52 14.26
C SER A 548 -5.13 27.94 13.79
N THR A 549 -6.13 28.10 12.93
CA THR A 549 -6.80 29.39 12.75
C THR A 549 -7.52 29.73 14.06
N THR A 550 -6.75 30.20 15.03
CA THR A 550 -7.25 30.94 16.17
C THR A 550 -7.58 32.31 15.61
N THR A 551 -8.84 32.53 15.25
CA THR A 551 -9.35 33.83 14.84
C THR A 551 -9.32 34.76 16.06
N THR A 552 -8.16 35.33 16.37
CA THR A 552 -8.10 36.51 17.23
C THR A 552 -8.52 37.70 16.39
N ALA A 553 -9.73 38.20 16.66
CA ALA A 553 -10.22 39.46 16.12
C ALA A 553 -9.18 40.57 16.38
N PRO A 554 -8.82 41.39 15.38
CA PRO A 554 -7.92 42.52 15.62
C PRO A 554 -8.67 43.56 16.45
N LEU A 555 -8.14 43.85 17.65
CA LEU A 555 -8.45 45.07 18.36
C LEU A 555 -8.03 46.24 17.47
N GLY A 556 -9.02 47.02 17.03
CA GLY A 556 -8.79 48.25 16.29
C GLY A 556 -7.97 49.22 17.12
N LEU A 557 -6.87 49.70 16.54
CA LEU A 557 -6.18 50.89 17.00
C LEU A 557 -5.95 51.79 15.80
N ASN A 558 -6.77 52.83 15.77
CA ASN A 558 -6.49 54.08 15.07
C ASN A 558 -5.06 54.53 15.39
N ASN A 559 -4.30 54.95 14.38
CA ASN A 559 -3.71 56.28 14.39
C ASN A 559 -3.20 56.69 13.00
N LEU A 560 -3.54 57.94 12.68
CA LEU A 560 -3.07 58.72 11.55
C LEU A 560 -1.54 58.85 11.56
N CYS A 561 -0.96 58.95 10.36
CA CYS A 561 0.00 60.00 10.03
C CYS A 561 0.11 60.18 8.51
N ILE A 562 -0.52 61.27 8.06
CA ILE A 562 -0.25 62.16 6.91
C ILE A 562 0.04 61.53 5.54
#